data_AF-A0A661VG53-F1
#
_entry.id   AF-A0A661VG53-F1
#
_cell.length_a   1.000
_cell.length_b   1.000
_cell.length_c   1.000
_cell.angle_alpha   90.00
_cell.angle_beta   90.00
_cell.angle_gamma   90.00
#
_symmetry.space_group_name_H-M   'P 1'
#
loop_
_entity.id
_entity.type
_entity.pdbx_description
1 polymer ?
#
loop_
_entity_poly.entity_id
_entity_poly.type
_entity_poly.pdbx_seq_one_letter_code
_entity_poly.pdbx_strand_id
1 'polypeptide(L)' 'TKVNLLPEGIRQVRIVEIEGLDMQADGGAHVANTREVGTIHIVGHESKGRINKRLRIALGA' A
#
# COMPACT_ATOMS: atom_id res chain seq x y z
N THR A 1 -8.07 -11.00 -1.19
CA THR A 1 -7.09 -10.81 -2.28
C THR A 1 -7.64 -11.30 -3.60
N LYS A 2 -7.64 -10.48 -4.67
CA LYS A 2 -8.17 -10.88 -6.00
C LYS A 2 -7.11 -11.66 -6.79
N VAL A 3 -6.74 -12.85 -6.31
CA VAL A 3 -5.74 -13.71 -6.97
C VAL A 3 -6.12 -14.04 -8.41
N ASN A 4 -7.41 -14.14 -8.70
CA ASN A 4 -7.96 -14.41 -10.05
C ASN A 4 -7.65 -13.32 -11.10
N LEU A 5 -7.09 -12.17 -10.71
CA LEU A 5 -6.67 -11.12 -11.64
C LEU A 5 -5.19 -11.26 -12.05
N LEU A 6 -4.45 -12.20 -11.46
CA LEU A 6 -3.05 -12.42 -11.80
C LEU A 6 -2.96 -13.17 -13.14
N PRO A 7 -2.06 -12.77 -14.05
CA PRO A 7 -1.80 -13.52 -15.28
C PRO A 7 -1.44 -14.98 -14.99
N GLU A 8 -1.92 -15.91 -15.83
CA GLU A 8 -1.73 -17.35 -15.65
C GLU A 8 -0.26 -17.79 -15.59
N GLY A 9 0.66 -16.99 -16.12
CA GLY A 9 2.10 -17.24 -16.07
C GLY A 9 2.74 -17.02 -14.70
N ILE A 10 2.05 -16.40 -13.73
CA ILE A 10 2.60 -16.11 -12.41
C ILE A 10 2.47 -17.36 -11.51
N ARG A 11 3.59 -18.07 -11.33
CA ARG A 11 3.67 -19.27 -10.48
C ARG A 11 3.94 -18.97 -9.01
N GLN A 12 4.50 -17.80 -8.72
CA GLN A 12 4.84 -17.36 -7.38
C GLN A 12 4.41 -15.92 -7.20
N VAL A 13 3.79 -15.63 -6.05
CA VAL A 13 3.34 -14.29 -5.69
C VAL A 13 4.10 -13.87 -4.45
N ARG A 14 4.80 -12.75 -4.54
CA ARG A 14 5.42 -12.13 -3.36
C ARG A 14 4.33 -11.44 -2.54
N ILE A 15 4.31 -11.75 -1.26
CA ILE A 15 3.42 -11.13 -0.28
C ILE A 15 4.25 -10.20 0.60
N VAL A 16 3.75 -9.01 0.84
CA VAL A 16 4.24 -8.06 1.85
C VAL A 16 3.19 -8.00 2.94
N GLU A 17 3.63 -8.25 4.17
CA GLU A 17 2.77 -8.25 5.36
C GLU A 17 3.26 -7.20 6.35
N ILE A 18 2.33 -6.39 6.82
CA ILE A 18 2.49 -5.60 8.04
C ILE A 18 1.75 -6.37 9.12
N GLU A 19 2.49 -7.01 10.01
CA GLU A 19 1.97 -7.92 11.03
C GLU A 19 0.82 -7.27 11.83
N GLY A 20 -0.32 -7.94 11.86
CA GLY A 20 -1.51 -7.48 12.59
C GLY A 20 -2.27 -6.32 11.95
N LEU A 21 -1.87 -5.84 10.76
CA LEU A 21 -2.52 -4.73 10.06
C LEU A 21 -3.01 -5.10 8.65
N ASP A 22 -2.11 -5.48 7.75
CA ASP A 22 -2.43 -5.68 6.33
C ASP A 22 -1.50 -6.68 5.65
N MET A 23 -2.00 -7.32 4.59
CA MET A 23 -1.24 -8.30 3.80
C MET A 23 -1.61 -8.18 2.32
N GLN A 24 -0.61 -7.87 1.48
CA GLN A 24 -0.82 -7.57 0.06
C GLN A 24 0.15 -8.33 -0.85
N ALA A 25 -0.33 -8.72 -2.04
CA ALA A 25 0.53 -9.13 -3.15
C ALA A 25 1.18 -7.90 -3.79
N ASP A 26 2.50 -7.76 -3.66
CA ASP A 26 3.25 -6.60 -4.14
C ASP A 26 4.68 -6.97 -4.58
N GLY A 27 5.10 -6.41 -5.71
CA GLY A 27 6.43 -6.57 -6.29
C GLY A 27 7.40 -5.41 -5.99
N GLY A 28 6.94 -4.32 -5.36
CA GLY A 28 7.74 -3.13 -5.08
C GLY A 28 8.90 -3.33 -4.10
N ALA A 29 9.81 -2.36 -4.04
CA ALA A 29 10.82 -2.29 -2.98
C ALA A 29 10.20 -1.69 -1.72
N HIS A 30 10.37 -2.36 -0.59
CA HIS A 30 9.82 -1.95 0.71
C HIS A 30 10.97 -1.78 1.72
N VAL A 31 10.77 -0.91 2.71
CA VAL A 31 11.63 -0.82 3.88
C VAL A 31 11.50 -2.09 4.75
N ALA A 32 12.46 -2.34 5.64
CA ALA A 32 12.43 -3.55 6.46
C ALA A 32 11.40 -3.48 7.59
N ASN A 33 11.04 -2.27 8.06
CA ASN A 33 10.01 -2.08 9.08
C ASN A 33 9.34 -0.70 9.05
N THR A 34 8.18 -0.56 9.70
CA THR A 34 7.37 0.67 9.68
C THR A 34 8.04 1.90 10.29
N ARG A 35 9.05 1.74 11.17
CA ARG A 35 9.75 2.89 11.77
C ARG A 35 10.61 3.65 10.77
N GLU A 36 11.09 2.97 9.72
CA GLU A 36 11.90 3.60 8.66
C GLU A 36 11.09 4.59 7.82
N VAL A 37 9.76 4.45 7.77
CA VAL A 37 8.87 5.40 7.09
C VAL A 37 8.80 6.73 7.85
N GLY A 38 8.96 6.70 9.19
CA GLY A 38 8.85 7.87 10.04
C GLY A 38 7.41 8.38 10.21
N THR A 39 7.27 9.65 10.55
CA THR A 39 5.97 10.30 10.75
C THR A 39 5.29 10.61 9.43
N ILE A 40 4.00 10.28 9.32
CA ILE A 40 3.17 10.57 8.14
C ILE A 40 2.23 11.74 8.45
N HIS A 41 2.16 12.72 7.55
CA HIS A 41 1.25 13.86 7.63
C HIS A 41 0.23 13.83 6.49
N ILE A 42 -1.06 14.02 6.80
CA ILE A 42 -2.08 14.27 5.78
C ILE A 42 -2.01 15.75 5.40
N VAL A 43 -1.54 16.05 4.19
CA VAL A 43 -1.34 17.42 3.70
C VAL A 43 -2.48 17.91 2.81
N GLY A 44 -3.44 17.04 2.50
CA GLY A 44 -4.67 17.45 1.82
C GLY A 44 -5.57 16.28 1.49
N HIS A 45 -6.81 16.60 1.13
CA HIS A 45 -7.77 15.62 0.66
C HIS A 45 -8.65 16.20 -0.46
N GLU A 46 -9.11 15.34 -1.36
CA GLU A 46 -9.98 15.71 -2.48
C GLU A 46 -11.06 14.64 -2.65
N SER A 47 -12.31 15.06 -2.86
CA SER A 47 -13.38 14.13 -3.27
C SER A 47 -13.23 13.78 -4.75
N LYS A 48 -13.22 12.49 -5.09
CA LYS A 48 -13.22 12.00 -6.49
C LYS A 48 -14.57 11.37 -6.85
N GLY A 49 -15.65 11.94 -6.32
CA GLY A 49 -17.02 11.46 -6.48
C GLY A 49 -17.58 10.84 -5.20
N ARG A 50 -18.73 10.15 -5.32
CA ARG A 50 -19.52 9.67 -4.17
C ARG A 50 -18.78 8.65 -3.29
N ILE A 51 -17.93 7.80 -3.86
CA ILE A 51 -17.30 6.66 -3.17
C ILE A 51 -15.81 6.90 -2.90
N ASN A 52 -15.13 7.67 -3.74
CA ASN A 52 -13.67 7.78 -3.70
C ASN A 52 -13.21 9.09 -3.06
N LYS A 53 -12.26 9.00 -2.12
CA LYS A 53 -11.48 10.13 -1.61
C LYS A 53 -10.01 9.93 -1.97
N ARG A 54 -9.35 11.01 -2.40
CA ARG A 54 -7.91 11.04 -2.60
C ARG A 54 -7.28 11.77 -1.43
N LEU A 55 -6.39 11.09 -0.70
CA LEU A 55 -5.55 11.70 0.33
C LEU A 55 -4.18 12.02 -0.28
N ARG A 56 -3.63 13.19 0.06
CA ARG A 56 -2.22 13.54 -0.18
C ARG A 56 -1.51 13.42 1.17
N ILE A 57 -0.43 12.64 1.19
CA ILE A 57 0.40 12.45 2.37
C ILE A 57 1.83 12.93 2.11
N ALA A 58 2.51 13.36 3.16
CA ALA A 58 3.93 13.65 3.18
C ALA A 58 4.60 12.85 4.30
N LEU A 59 5.86 12.49 4.10
CA LEU A 59 6.71 11.94 5.15
C LEU A 59 7.42 13.09 5.86
N GLY A 60 7.69 12.95 7.16
CA GLY A 60 8.46 13.93 7.94
C GLY A 60 9.84 14.18 7.32
N ALA A 61 10.36 15.39 7.54
CA ALA A 61 11.73 15.78 7.17
C ALA A 61 12.76 15.17 8.11
#